data_AF-A0A2S9FL10-F1
#
_entry.id   AF-A0A2S9FL10-F1
#
_cell.length_a   1.000
_cell.length_b   1.000
_cell.length_c   1.000
_cell.angle_alpha   90.00
_cell.angle_beta   90.00
_cell.angle_gamma   90.00
#
_symmetry.space_group_name_H-M   'P 1'
#
loop_
_entity.id
_entity.type
_entity.pdbx_description
1 polymer ?
#
loop_
_entity_poly.entity_id
_entity_poly.type
_entity_poly.pdbx_seq_one_letter_code
_entity_poly.pdbx_strand_id
1 'polypeptide(L)'
;MTLLISDDRAQTAPAREVGSPAPLWRHRVALVVLLSSTAALYLWNLGASGWANAYYSAAAQAGSQNWTAMLFGSSDAANAITVDKPPAALWVMDISVRLFGFNPWSVLVPQALMGVAAVGVLYAAVRRV
;
A
#
# COMPACT_ATOMS: atom_id res chain seq x y z
N MET A 1 36.68 -2.16 -67.71
CA MET A 1 35.84 -3.14 -67.00
C MET A 1 35.76 -2.67 -65.55
N THR A 2 34.81 -1.76 -65.31
CA THR A 2 34.65 -1.03 -64.04
C THR A 2 33.66 -1.80 -63.19
N LEU A 3 34.12 -2.39 -62.08
CA LEU A 3 33.24 -3.01 -61.09
C LEU A 3 32.62 -1.90 -60.24
N LEU A 4 31.36 -1.55 -60.56
CA LEU A 4 30.45 -0.83 -59.69
C LEU A 4 30.17 -1.73 -58.47
N ILE A 5 30.81 -1.43 -57.34
CA ILE A 5 30.33 -1.90 -56.04
C ILE A 5 29.10 -1.05 -55.72
N SER A 6 27.93 -1.64 -55.89
CA SER A 6 26.67 -1.10 -55.41
C SER A 6 26.63 -1.27 -53.89
N ASP A 7 26.90 -0.19 -53.15
CA ASP A 7 26.64 -0.12 -51.70
C ASP A 7 25.12 -0.06 -51.45
N ASP A 8 24.45 -1.20 -51.62
CA ASP A 8 23.00 -1.33 -51.41
C ASP A 8 22.67 -1.90 -50.02
N ARG A 9 23.28 -1.31 -48.97
CA ARG A 9 23.00 -1.66 -47.56
C ARG A 9 22.77 -0.46 -46.64
N ALA A 10 22.42 0.69 -47.20
CA ALA A 10 21.71 1.72 -46.43
C ALA A 10 20.21 1.39 -46.41
N GLN A 11 19.84 0.21 -45.90
CA GLN A 11 18.48 0.01 -45.41
C GLN A 11 18.34 0.93 -44.20
N THR A 12 17.76 2.10 -44.43
CA THR A 12 17.25 2.99 -43.40
C THR A 12 16.21 2.22 -42.60
N ALA A 13 16.66 1.57 -41.52
CA ALA A 13 15.77 1.01 -40.52
C ALA A 13 14.74 2.10 -40.18
N PRO A 14 13.43 1.81 -40.26
CA PRO A 14 12.42 2.82 -40.01
C PRO A 14 12.73 3.43 -38.65
N ALA A 15 12.99 4.74 -38.64
CA ALA A 15 13.20 5.48 -37.42
C ALA A 15 12.05 5.10 -36.49
N ARG A 16 12.36 4.41 -35.40
CA ARG A 16 11.38 3.98 -34.41
C ARG A 16 10.61 5.24 -34.04
N GLU A 17 9.37 5.37 -34.49
CA GLU A 17 8.52 6.48 -34.11
C GLU A 17 8.46 6.42 -32.59
N VAL A 18 9.20 7.32 -31.94
CA VAL A 18 9.13 7.51 -30.50
C VAL A 18 7.77 8.15 -30.30
N GLY A 19 6.75 7.30 -30.12
CA GLY A 19 5.37 7.71 -29.90
C GLY A 19 5.35 8.81 -28.85
N SER A 20 4.71 9.93 -29.16
CA SER A 20 4.69 11.09 -28.27
C SER A 20 4.33 10.66 -26.85
N PRO A 21 5.07 11.11 -25.82
CA PRO A 21 4.81 10.70 -24.46
C PRO A 21 3.35 10.95 -24.10
N ALA A 22 2.67 9.92 -23.58
CA ALA A 22 1.28 10.03 -23.19
C ALA A 22 1.09 11.24 -22.25
N PRO A 23 0.01 12.01 -22.41
CA PRO A 23 -0.14 13.25 -21.68
C PRO A 23 -0.24 12.99 -20.18
N LEU A 24 0.45 13.80 -19.37
CA LEU A 24 0.62 13.61 -17.92
C LEU A 24 -0.71 13.45 -17.15
N TRP A 25 -1.79 14.05 -17.64
CA TRP A 25 -3.12 13.93 -17.03
C TRP A 25 -3.66 12.49 -17.09
N ARG A 26 -3.36 11.73 -18.15
CA ARG A 26 -3.81 10.35 -18.31
C ARG A 26 -3.24 9.44 -17.23
N HIS A 27 -1.95 9.64 -16.89
CA HIS A 27 -1.30 8.91 -15.80
C HIS A 27 -1.89 9.26 -14.43
N ARG A 28 -2.20 10.54 -14.20
CA ARG A 28 -2.84 10.99 -12.95
C ARG A 28 -4.23 10.39 -12.79
N VAL A 29 -5.05 10.42 -13.85
CA VAL A 29 -6.38 9.80 -13.84
C VAL A 29 -6.28 8.30 -13.60
N ALA A 30 -5.37 7.61 -14.31
CA ALA A 30 -5.16 6.18 -14.10
C ALA A 30 -4.74 5.84 -12.65
N LEU A 31 -3.87 6.66 -12.04
CA LEU A 31 -3.48 6.49 -10.64
C LEU A 31 -4.66 6.71 -9.69
N VAL A 32 -5.46 7.76 -9.90
CA VAL A 32 -6.66 8.01 -9.06
C VAL A 32 -7.63 6.85 -9.18
N VAL A 33 -7.94 6.39 -10.40
CA VAL A 33 -8.82 5.24 -10.63
C VAL A 33 -8.26 3.99 -9.95
N LEU A 34 -6.95 3.73 -10.06
CA LEU A 34 -6.30 2.59 -9.41
C LEU A 34 -6.46 2.66 -7.89
N LEU A 35 -6.06 3.76 -7.27
CA LEU A 35 -6.10 3.90 -5.81
C LEU A 35 -7.54 3.90 -5.27
N SER A 36 -8.47 4.58 -5.95
CA SER A 36 -9.88 4.57 -5.57
C SER A 36 -10.50 3.18 -5.70
N SER A 37 -10.17 2.43 -6.76
CA SER A 37 -10.66 1.06 -6.93
C SER A 37 -10.07 0.14 -5.86
N THR A 38 -8.77 0.23 -5.58
CA THR A 38 -8.13 -0.53 -4.50
C THR A 38 -8.76 -0.20 -3.14
N ALA A 39 -8.98 1.09 -2.84
CA ALA A 39 -9.61 1.50 -1.60
C ALA A 39 -11.04 0.98 -1.49
N ALA A 40 -11.82 1.07 -2.57
CA ALA A 40 -13.18 0.53 -2.61
C ALA A 40 -13.15 -0.99 -2.33
N LEU A 41 -12.28 -1.75 -2.99
CA LEU A 41 -12.16 -3.19 -2.80
C LEU A 41 -11.70 -3.57 -1.38
N TYR A 42 -10.73 -2.84 -0.82
CA TYR A 42 -10.19 -3.15 0.52
C TYR A 42 -11.11 -2.72 1.66
N LEU A 43 -11.94 -1.70 1.46
CA LEU A 43 -12.89 -1.21 2.47
C LEU A 43 -14.29 -1.84 2.30
N TRP A 44 -14.56 -2.50 1.17
CA TRP A 44 -15.86 -3.11 0.90
C TRP A 44 -16.18 -4.19 1.93
N ASN A 45 -17.29 -4.00 2.65
CA ASN A 45 -17.77 -4.94 3.66
C ASN A 45 -16.70 -5.34 4.70
N LEU A 46 -15.79 -4.41 5.03
CA LEU A 46 -14.64 -4.70 5.90
C LEU A 46 -15.04 -5.25 7.28
N GLY A 47 -16.19 -4.82 7.81
CA GLY A 47 -16.73 -5.32 9.07
C GLY A 47 -17.05 -6.82 9.08
N ALA A 48 -17.29 -7.45 7.91
CA ALA A 48 -17.52 -8.90 7.82
C ALA A 48 -16.27 -9.73 8.18
N SER A 49 -15.08 -9.12 8.20
CA SER A 49 -13.86 -9.76 8.68
C SER A 49 -13.79 -9.91 10.20
N GLY A 50 -14.74 -9.32 10.95
CA GLY A 50 -14.75 -9.36 12.41
C GLY A 50 -13.47 -8.78 12.99
N TRP A 51 -12.76 -9.54 13.83
CA TRP A 51 -11.47 -9.12 14.39
C TRP A 51 -10.28 -9.42 13.49
N ALA A 52 -10.49 -10.04 12.33
CA ALA A 52 -9.45 -10.67 11.50
C ALA A 52 -8.54 -11.59 12.34
N ASN A 53 -7.51 -11.04 12.98
CA ASN A 53 -6.70 -11.72 13.96
C ASN A 53 -6.99 -11.18 15.38
N ALA A 54 -7.58 -12.03 16.23
CA ALA A 54 -7.94 -11.66 17.59
C ALA A 54 -6.73 -11.34 18.50
N TYR A 55 -5.57 -11.96 18.26
CA TYR A 55 -4.36 -11.73 19.05
C TYR A 55 -3.81 -10.31 18.84
N TYR A 56 -3.72 -9.84 17.59
CA TYR A 56 -3.32 -8.45 17.32
C TYR A 56 -4.41 -7.44 17.66
N SER A 57 -5.69 -7.82 17.54
CA SER A 57 -6.80 -6.96 17.98
C SER A 57 -6.80 -6.72 19.48
N ALA A 58 -6.46 -7.74 20.29
CA ALA A 58 -6.29 -7.60 21.73
C ALA A 58 -5.12 -6.66 22.06
N ALA A 59 -4.01 -6.77 21.34
CA ALA A 59 -2.90 -5.83 21.49
C ALA A 59 -3.30 -4.39 21.14
N ALA A 60 -4.08 -4.19 20.07
CA ALA A 60 -4.61 -2.87 19.72
C ALA A 60 -5.54 -2.29 20.79
N GLN A 61 -6.37 -3.14 21.41
CA GLN A 61 -7.21 -2.76 22.54
C GLN A 61 -6.36 -2.34 23.75
N ALA A 62 -5.36 -3.14 24.13
CA ALA A 62 -4.46 -2.84 25.24
C ALA A 62 -3.66 -1.56 25.02
N GLY A 63 -3.06 -1.41 23.82
CA GLY A 63 -2.33 -0.22 23.41
C GLY A 63 -3.20 1.05 23.38
N SER A 64 -4.49 0.93 23.07
CA SER A 64 -5.42 2.06 23.16
C SER A 64 -5.69 2.54 24.60
N GLN A 65 -5.56 1.66 25.58
CA GLN A 65 -5.83 1.96 26.99
C GLN A 65 -4.57 2.42 27.73
N ASN A 66 -3.41 1.87 27.36
CA ASN A 66 -2.14 2.10 28.06
C ASN A 66 -1.02 2.41 27.07
N TRP A 67 -0.34 3.55 27.24
CA TRP A 67 0.75 3.98 26.35
C TRP A 67 1.99 3.07 26.41
N THR A 68 2.27 2.47 27.57
CA THR A 68 3.33 1.45 27.71
C THR A 68 2.98 0.20 26.92
N ALA A 69 1.70 -0.23 26.98
CA ALA A 69 1.23 -1.37 26.22
C ALA A 69 1.35 -1.12 24.71
N MET A 70 1.07 0.11 24.26
CA MET A 70 1.29 0.52 22.88
C MET A 70 2.78 0.52 22.51
N LEU A 71 3.64 1.11 23.34
CA LEU A 71 5.07 1.20 23.05
C LEU A 71 5.72 -0.19 22.89
N PHE A 72 5.34 -1.15 23.73
CA PHE A 72 5.90 -2.50 23.74
C PHE A 72 5.07 -3.55 22.98
N GLY A 73 3.89 -3.20 22.47
CA GLY A 73 3.00 -4.14 21.80
C GLY A 73 2.45 -5.21 22.75
N SER A 74 1.99 -4.82 23.93
CA SER A 74 1.38 -5.75 24.90
C SER A 74 -0.03 -6.15 24.47
N SER A 75 -0.39 -7.43 24.68
CA SER A 75 -1.74 -7.95 24.45
C SER A 75 -2.71 -7.70 25.59
N ASP A 76 -2.24 -7.18 26.72
CA ASP A 76 -3.05 -6.83 27.88
C ASP A 76 -2.67 -5.45 28.43
N ALA A 77 -3.63 -4.74 29.01
CA ALA A 77 -3.39 -3.38 29.51
C ALA A 77 -2.47 -3.33 30.75
N ALA A 78 -2.26 -4.47 31.42
CA ALA A 78 -1.38 -4.60 32.58
C ALA A 78 0.10 -4.83 32.19
N ASN A 79 0.41 -4.96 30.90
CA ASN A 79 1.75 -5.21 30.37
C ASN A 79 2.38 -6.54 30.83
N ALA A 80 1.55 -7.57 31.06
CA ALA A 80 2.04 -8.88 31.48
C ALA A 80 2.51 -9.75 30.30
N ILE A 81 1.90 -9.59 29.13
CA ILE A 81 2.12 -10.41 27.94
C ILE A 81 2.36 -9.50 26.74
N THR A 82 3.46 -9.73 26.01
CA THR A 82 3.77 -9.00 24.77
C THR A 82 3.52 -9.84 23.54
N VAL A 83 3.26 -9.13 22.44
CA VAL A 83 3.30 -9.70 21.11
C VAL A 83 4.73 -10.13 20.78
N ASP A 84 4.88 -11.29 20.12
CA ASP A 84 6.16 -11.87 19.71
C ASP A 84 6.85 -11.13 18.53
N LYS A 85 6.36 -9.94 18.19
CA LYS A 85 6.77 -9.16 17.00
C LYS A 85 7.06 -7.71 17.37
N PRO A 86 7.91 -7.02 16.59
CA PRO A 86 8.16 -5.60 16.79
C PRO A 86 6.85 -4.78 16.81
N PRO A 87 6.69 -3.84 17.75
CA PRO A 87 5.41 -3.20 18.04
C PRO A 87 5.00 -2.14 17.02
N ALA A 88 5.92 -1.69 16.15
CA ALA A 88 5.66 -0.61 15.21
C ALA A 88 4.45 -0.86 14.28
N ALA A 89 4.18 -2.13 13.94
CA ALA A 89 3.01 -2.50 13.15
C ALA A 89 1.68 -2.29 13.89
N LEU A 90 1.69 -2.30 15.23
CA LEU A 90 0.52 -2.14 16.09
C LEU A 90 0.18 -0.66 16.31
N TRP A 91 1.18 0.21 16.44
CA TRP A 91 0.98 1.62 16.83
C TRP A 91 -0.10 2.36 16.03
N VAL A 92 -0.17 2.13 14.72
CA VAL A 92 -1.17 2.78 13.87
C VAL A 92 -2.58 2.27 14.21
N MET A 93 -2.74 0.97 14.47
CA MET A 93 -4.00 0.39 14.93
C MET A 93 -4.34 0.88 16.34
N ASP A 94 -3.38 0.90 17.27
CA ASP A 94 -3.56 1.34 18.66
C ASP A 94 -4.08 2.78 18.72
N ILE A 95 -3.48 3.68 17.94
CA ILE A 95 -3.90 5.08 17.82
C ILE A 95 -5.31 5.16 17.22
N SER A 96 -5.58 4.41 16.15
CA SER A 96 -6.91 4.39 15.53
C SER A 96 -7.99 3.91 16.51
N VAL A 97 -7.74 2.81 17.23
CA VAL A 97 -8.63 2.30 18.27
C VAL A 97 -8.82 3.31 19.40
N ARG A 98 -7.74 4.01 19.79
CA ARG A 98 -7.81 5.07 20.81
C ARG A 98 -8.66 6.27 20.37
N LEU A 99 -8.61 6.65 19.09
CA LEU A 99 -9.36 7.79 18.55
C LEU A 99 -10.82 7.46 18.25
N PHE A 100 -11.10 6.25 17.75
CA PHE A 100 -12.42 5.86 17.22
C PHE A 100 -13.14 4.80 18.07
N GLY A 101 -12.56 4.38 19.19
CA GLY A 101 -13.06 3.31 20.05
C GLY A 101 -12.76 1.92 19.49
N PHE A 102 -12.86 0.88 20.33
CA PHE A 102 -12.57 -0.50 19.94
C PHE A 102 -13.73 -1.14 19.17
N ASN A 103 -13.53 -1.31 17.86
CA ASN A 103 -14.46 -1.97 16.95
C ASN A 103 -13.70 -2.50 15.71
N PRO A 104 -14.28 -3.42 14.91
CA PRO A 104 -13.63 -3.95 13.72
C PRO A 104 -13.09 -2.88 12.75
N TRP A 105 -13.83 -1.79 12.52
CA TRP A 105 -13.42 -0.77 11.56
C TRP A 105 -12.20 0.01 12.06
N SER A 106 -12.15 0.39 13.33
CA SER A 106 -11.00 1.13 13.88
C SER A 106 -9.72 0.28 13.88
N VAL A 107 -9.82 -1.04 14.01
CA VAL A 107 -8.68 -1.96 13.87
C VAL A 107 -8.28 -2.15 12.40
N LEU A 108 -9.24 -2.36 11.50
CA LEU A 108 -8.96 -2.84 10.14
C LEU A 108 -8.74 -1.71 9.10
N VAL A 109 -9.37 -0.55 9.26
CA VAL A 109 -9.24 0.56 8.29
C VAL A 109 -7.80 1.05 8.14
N PRO A 110 -7.01 1.25 9.21
CA PRO A 110 -5.65 1.79 9.06
C PRO A 110 -4.77 0.87 8.21
N GLN A 111 -4.84 -0.44 8.41
CA GLN A 111 -4.08 -1.40 7.61
C GLN A 111 -4.59 -1.49 6.16
N ALA A 112 -5.89 -1.37 5.93
CA ALA A 112 -6.44 -1.29 4.57
C ALA A 112 -5.87 -0.05 3.83
N LEU A 113 -5.83 1.10 4.49
CA LEU A 113 -5.25 2.33 3.93
C LEU A 113 -3.74 2.23 3.69
N MET A 114 -3.00 1.58 4.59
CA MET A 114 -1.58 1.27 4.36
C MET A 114 -1.39 0.38 3.13
N GLY A 115 -2.29 -0.58 2.89
CA GLY A 115 -2.32 -1.38 1.66
C GLY A 115 -2.54 -0.53 0.40
N VAL A 116 -3.48 0.42 0.43
CA VAL A 116 -3.70 1.37 -0.68
C VAL A 116 -2.46 2.24 -0.91
N ALA A 117 -1.83 2.73 0.16
CA ALA A 117 -0.59 3.51 0.07
C ALA A 117 0.55 2.69 -0.55
N ALA A 118 0.68 1.41 -0.20
CA ALA A 118 1.66 0.51 -0.78
C ALA A 118 1.48 0.36 -2.30
N VAL A 119 0.23 0.27 -2.80
CA VAL A 119 -0.05 0.30 -4.24
C VAL A 119 0.41 1.60 -4.89
N GLY A 120 0.20 2.75 -4.23
CA GLY A 120 0.70 4.04 -4.69
C GLY A 120 2.23 4.11 -4.77
N VAL A 121 2.92 3.59 -3.75
CA VAL A 121 4.39 3.49 -3.73
C VAL A 121 4.88 2.58 -4.84
N LEU A 122 4.24 1.41 -5.04
CA LEU A 122 4.60 0.49 -6.12
C LEU A 122 4.42 1.15 -7.49
N TYR A 123 3.29 1.83 -7.72
CA TYR A 123 3.07 2.59 -8.95
C TYR A 123 4.19 3.61 -9.20
N ALA A 124 4.56 4.39 -8.18
CA ALA A 124 5.63 5.38 -8.29
C ALA A 124 7.00 4.71 -8.56
N ALA A 125 7.26 3.57 -7.93
CA ALA A 125 8.49 2.81 -8.07
C ALA A 125 8.64 2.12 -9.44
N VAL A 126 7.53 1.78 -10.10
CA VAL A 126 7.52 1.23 -11.47
C VAL A 126 7.59 2.35 -12.50
N ARG A 127 6.82 3.44 -12.32
CA ARG A 127 6.79 4.57 -13.25
C ARG A 127 8.14 5.27 -13.43
N ARG A 128 9.03 5.18 -12.44
CA ARG A 128 10.38 5.77 -12.50
C ARG A 128 11.38 4.96 -13.34
N VAL A 129 11.06 3.70 -13.67
CA VAL A 129 11.88 2.81 -14.50
C VAL A 129 11.49 2.99 -15.95
#